data_AF-A0A0L7KI20-F1
#
_entry.id   AF-A0A0L7KI20-F1
#
_cell.length_a   1.000
_cell.length_b   1.000
_cell.length_c   1.000
_cell.angle_alpha   90.00
_cell.angle_beta   90.00
_cell.angle_gamma   90.00
#
_symmetry.space_group_name_H-M   'P 1'
#
loop_
_entity.id
_entity.type
_entity.pdbx_description
1 polymer ?
#
loop_
_entity_poly.entity_id
_entity_poly.type
_entity_poly.pdbx_seq_one_letter_code
_entity_poly.pdbx_strand_id
1 'polypeptide(L)'
;QHLIDHIDLNISLKSEDEVEEACKSFTTLIQVSVWKSTPEVSSKFPFNTVNIPDAIQKKVAEKRRLRAKWHDSRLTADKQAFNKATMAIEVAALSRQRAMEEAIAKGDSNIQKFYCNSTVFLTGGSGFLGKQIIEKLL
;
A
#
# COMPACT_ATOMS: atom_id res chain seq x y z
N GLN A 1 1.97 24.36 6.76
CA GLN A 1 2.47 25.49 7.57
C GLN A 1 3.51 25.04 8.59
N HIS A 2 3.21 24.06 9.45
CA HIS A 2 4.11 23.59 10.52
C HIS A 2 5.59 23.40 10.16
N LEU A 3 5.91 22.77 9.02
CA LEU A 3 7.29 22.55 8.58
C LEU A 3 8.05 23.87 8.39
N ILE A 4 7.43 24.84 7.71
CA ILE A 4 8.03 26.14 7.40
C ILE A 4 8.27 26.93 8.69
N ASP A 5 7.36 26.83 9.65
CA ASP A 5 7.43 27.60 10.89
C ASP A 5 8.52 27.10 11.86
N HIS A 6 8.99 25.85 11.70
CA HIS A 6 9.86 25.17 12.67
C HIS A 6 11.18 24.66 12.05
N ILE A 7 11.43 24.91 10.77
CA ILE A 7 12.68 24.53 10.14
C ILE A 7 13.80 25.48 10.57
N ASP A 8 14.86 24.94 11.15
CA ASP A 8 16.07 25.67 11.45
C ASP A 8 17.07 25.50 10.30
N LEU A 9 17.52 26.62 9.73
CA LEU A 9 18.50 26.66 8.65
C LEU A 9 19.92 26.98 9.15
N ASN A 10 20.07 27.32 10.44
CA ASN A 10 21.35 27.71 11.04
C ASN A 10 22.02 26.53 11.77
N ILE A 11 22.07 25.37 11.10
CA ILE A 11 22.67 24.15 11.65
C ILE A 11 24.11 24.00 11.13
N SER A 12 25.04 23.63 12.01
CA SER A 12 26.42 23.32 11.60
C SER A 12 26.45 21.99 10.85
N LEU A 13 27.25 21.92 9.78
CA LEU A 13 27.43 20.74 8.92
C LEU A 13 28.91 20.45 8.69
N LYS A 14 29.76 20.72 9.68
CA LYS A 14 31.22 20.71 9.53
C LYS A 14 31.82 19.34 9.79
N SER A 15 31.16 18.50 10.57
CA SER A 15 31.54 17.11 10.82
C SER A 15 30.50 16.13 10.30
N GLU A 16 30.91 14.87 10.13
CA GLU A 16 30.02 13.79 9.72
C GLU A 16 28.86 13.58 10.72
N ASP A 17 29.16 13.63 12.03
CA ASP A 17 28.16 13.52 13.09
C ASP A 17 27.12 14.66 13.04
N GLU A 18 27.57 15.89 12.78
CA GLU A 18 26.70 17.06 12.64
C GLU A 18 25.76 16.92 11.43
N VAL A 19 26.27 16.36 10.33
CA VAL A 19 25.47 16.07 9.13
C VAL A 19 24.42 15.01 9.42
N GLU A 20 24.78 13.94 10.13
CA GLU A 20 23.83 12.88 10.47
C GLU A 20 22.71 13.37 11.40
N GLU A 21 23.06 14.15 12.43
CA GLU A 21 22.07 14.75 13.33
C GLU A 21 21.18 15.78 12.62
N ALA A 22 21.75 16.58 11.72
CA ALA A 22 20.98 17.47 10.84
C ALA A 22 19.97 16.71 9.97
N CYS A 23 20.41 15.61 9.32
CA CYS A 23 19.54 14.75 8.53
C CYS A 23 18.40 14.15 9.38
N LYS A 24 18.72 13.68 10.59
CA LYS A 24 17.75 13.11 11.52
C LYS A 24 16.74 14.14 12.01
N SER A 25 17.20 15.33 12.40
CA SER A 25 16.35 16.45 12.80
C SER A 25 15.39 16.84 11.67
N PHE A 26 15.92 17.02 10.45
CA PHE A 26 15.13 17.38 9.28
C PHE A 26 14.06 16.33 8.94
N THR A 27 14.44 15.06 8.86
CA THR A 27 13.50 13.97 8.55
C THR A 27 12.43 13.81 9.64
N THR A 28 12.78 13.96 10.91
CA THR A 28 11.83 13.96 12.03
C THR A 28 10.84 15.12 11.93
N LEU A 29 11.34 16.32 11.60
CA LEU A 29 10.49 17.50 11.45
C LEU A 29 9.47 17.34 10.32
N ILE A 30 9.89 16.76 9.19
CA ILE A 30 8.98 16.42 8.09
C ILE A 30 7.91 15.44 8.57
N GLN A 31 8.30 14.35 9.24
CA GLN A 31 7.34 13.35 9.74
C GLN A 31 6.28 13.98 10.65
N VAL A 32 6.71 14.76 11.64
CA VAL A 32 5.79 15.45 12.57
C VAL A 32 4.87 16.41 11.83
N SER A 33 5.40 17.16 10.87
CA SER A 33 4.62 18.11 10.08
C SER A 33 3.57 17.42 9.22
N VAL A 34 3.92 16.26 8.64
CA VAL A 34 2.99 15.41 7.88
C VAL A 34 1.89 14.87 8.78
N TRP A 35 2.22 14.33 9.95
CA TRP A 35 1.21 13.86 10.90
C TRP A 35 0.22 14.95 11.32
N LYS A 36 0.70 16.16 11.62
CA LYS A 36 -0.15 17.30 11.98
C LYS A 36 -1.04 17.80 10.83
N SER A 37 -0.61 17.61 9.59
CA SER A 37 -1.36 18.04 8.40
C SER A 37 -2.27 16.94 7.85
N THR A 38 -2.11 15.70 8.31
CA THR A 38 -2.92 14.57 7.89
C THR A 38 -4.27 14.67 8.63
N PRO A 39 -5.40 14.86 7.91
CA PRO A 39 -6.70 14.95 8.55
C PRO A 39 -6.96 13.67 9.33
N GLU A 40 -7.52 13.79 10.54
CA GLU A 40 -7.95 12.61 11.30
C GLU A 40 -9.07 11.92 10.54
N VAL A 41 -8.71 10.86 9.81
CA VAL A 41 -9.68 9.97 9.22
C VAL A 41 -10.29 9.22 10.39
N SER A 42 -11.54 9.57 10.74
CA SER A 42 -12.36 8.78 11.65
C SER A 42 -12.17 7.32 11.25
N SER A 43 -11.69 6.49 12.17
CA SER A 43 -11.39 5.06 11.99
C SER A 43 -12.64 4.21 11.73
N LYS A 44 -13.62 4.75 10.97
CA LYS A 44 -14.69 3.98 10.32
C LYS A 44 -14.17 3.01 9.27
N PHE A 45 -12.86 2.97 9.03
CA PHE A 45 -12.22 1.78 8.52
C PHE A 45 -11.84 0.91 9.72
N PRO A 46 -12.71 -0.03 10.16
CA PRO A 46 -12.28 -1.03 11.10
C PRO A 46 -11.03 -1.68 10.53
N PHE A 47 -9.99 -1.86 11.34
CA PHE A 47 -8.84 -2.69 10.99
C PHE A 47 -9.36 -4.05 10.51
N ASN A 48 -9.47 -4.18 9.18
CA ASN A 48 -9.63 -5.33 8.30
C ASN A 48 -9.98 -6.72 8.89
N THR A 49 -10.87 -6.81 9.87
CA THR A 49 -11.53 -8.05 10.29
C THR A 49 -12.94 -8.14 9.72
N VAL A 50 -13.51 -7.00 9.34
CA VAL A 50 -14.84 -6.89 8.74
C VAL A 50 -14.65 -6.57 7.26
N ASN A 51 -15.13 -7.47 6.40
CA ASN A 51 -15.23 -7.32 4.94
C ASN A 51 -14.14 -7.97 4.08
N ILE A 52 -13.57 -9.11 4.49
CA ILE A 52 -13.27 -10.13 3.47
C ILE A 52 -14.63 -10.79 3.17
N PRO A 53 -15.23 -10.59 1.98
CA PRO A 53 -16.52 -11.17 1.68
C PRO A 53 -16.46 -12.68 1.93
N ASP A 54 -17.50 -13.22 2.55
CA ASP A 54 -17.63 -14.64 2.91
C ASP A 54 -17.23 -15.58 1.75
N ALA A 55 -17.53 -15.13 0.53
CA ALA A 55 -17.16 -15.79 -0.73
C ALA A 55 -15.65 -15.99 -0.91
N ILE A 56 -14.80 -15.05 -0.48
CA ILE A 56 -13.34 -15.13 -0.60
C ILE A 56 -12.75 -16.03 0.47
N GLN A 57 -13.26 -15.97 1.70
CA GLN A 57 -12.84 -16.88 2.76
C GLN A 57 -13.12 -18.34 2.37
N LYS A 58 -14.32 -18.61 1.81
CA LYS A 58 -14.69 -19.93 1.30
C LYS A 58 -13.77 -20.39 0.17
N LYS A 59 -13.44 -19.52 -0.79
CA LYS A 59 -12.49 -19.84 -1.87
C LYS A 59 -11.08 -20.12 -1.35
N VAL A 60 -10.58 -19.34 -0.39
CA VAL A 60 -9.25 -19.54 0.23
C VAL A 60 -9.21 -20.84 1.03
N ALA A 61 -10.25 -21.13 1.82
CA ALA A 61 -10.38 -22.38 2.55
C ALA A 61 -10.37 -23.58 1.60
N GLU A 62 -11.10 -23.52 0.50
CA GLU A 62 -11.13 -24.59 -0.50
C GLU A 62 -9.77 -24.77 -1.20
N LYS A 63 -9.09 -23.67 -1.58
CA LYS A 63 -7.72 -23.75 -2.11
C LYS A 63 -6.77 -24.44 -1.13
N ARG A 64 -6.85 -24.11 0.17
CA ARG A 64 -6.02 -24.73 1.22
C ARG A 64 -6.33 -26.21 1.37
N ARG A 65 -7.61 -26.60 1.37
CA ARG A 65 -8.05 -27.99 1.42
C ARG A 65 -7.52 -28.80 0.23
N LEU A 66 -7.65 -28.28 -0.99
CA LEU A 66 -7.13 -28.92 -2.20
C LEU A 66 -5.60 -28.99 -2.23
N ARG A 67 -4.91 -27.98 -1.67
CA ARG A 67 -3.45 -28.03 -1.49
C ARG A 67 -3.05 -29.17 -0.56
N ALA A 68 -3.72 -29.32 0.58
CA ALA A 68 -3.46 -30.42 1.51
C ALA A 68 -3.68 -31.78 0.83
N LYS A 69 -4.80 -31.94 0.13
CA LYS A 69 -5.11 -33.15 -0.63
C LYS A 69 -4.06 -33.48 -1.69
N TRP A 70 -3.62 -32.50 -2.48
CA TRP A 70 -2.59 -32.72 -3.50
C TRP A 70 -1.21 -33.05 -2.90
N HIS A 71 -0.84 -32.44 -1.77
CA HIS A 71 0.42 -32.78 -1.10
C HIS A 71 0.43 -34.19 -0.53
N ASP A 72 -0.73 -34.68 -0.10
CA ASP A 72 -0.92 -36.05 0.37
C ASP A 72 -0.94 -37.05 -0.80
N SER A 73 -1.86 -36.89 -1.75
CA SER A 73 -2.08 -37.89 -2.82
C SER A 73 -1.07 -37.84 -3.97
N ARG A 74 -0.47 -36.66 -4.23
CA ARG A 74 0.38 -36.35 -5.40
C ARG A 74 -0.26 -36.64 -6.78
N LEU A 75 -1.56 -36.92 -6.86
CA LEU A 75 -2.25 -37.23 -8.10
C LEU A 75 -2.42 -35.99 -9.01
N THR A 76 -2.35 -36.20 -10.32
CA THR A 76 -2.48 -35.15 -11.34
C THR A 76 -3.87 -34.49 -11.31
N ALA A 77 -4.92 -35.28 -11.04
CA ALA A 77 -6.29 -34.78 -10.89
C ALA A 77 -6.42 -33.80 -9.70
N ASP A 78 -5.77 -34.10 -8.57
CA ASP A 78 -5.78 -33.23 -7.40
C ASP A 78 -4.95 -31.95 -7.62
N LYS A 79 -3.84 -32.03 -8.38
CA LYS A 79 -3.10 -30.86 -8.83
C LYS A 79 -3.94 -29.95 -9.71
N GLN A 80 -4.70 -30.53 -10.65
CA GLN A 80 -5.61 -29.76 -11.52
C GLN A 80 -6.70 -29.06 -10.69
N ALA A 81 -7.29 -29.76 -9.72
CA ALA A 81 -8.27 -29.18 -8.81
C ALA A 81 -7.69 -28.00 -8.00
N PHE A 82 -6.49 -28.16 -7.42
CA PHE A 82 -5.79 -27.09 -6.70
C PHE A 82 -5.47 -25.88 -7.60
N ASN A 83 -4.98 -26.12 -8.82
CA ASN A 83 -4.68 -25.05 -9.78
C ASN A 83 -5.95 -24.30 -10.18
N LYS A 84 -7.06 -25.02 -10.44
CA LYS A 84 -8.36 -24.42 -10.75
C LYS A 84 -8.85 -23.51 -9.62
N ALA A 85 -8.75 -23.96 -8.36
CA ALA A 85 -9.10 -23.15 -7.21
C ALA A 85 -8.19 -21.92 -7.03
N THR A 86 -6.90 -22.05 -7.38
CA THR A 86 -5.96 -20.93 -7.39
C THR A 86 -6.35 -19.86 -8.41
N MET A 87 -6.60 -20.26 -9.66
CA MET A 87 -7.07 -19.36 -10.72
C MET A 87 -8.40 -18.67 -10.35
N ALA A 88 -9.33 -19.39 -9.72
CA ALA A 88 -10.61 -18.83 -9.32
C ALA A 88 -10.49 -17.69 -8.29
N ILE A 89 -9.47 -17.70 -7.43
CA ILE A 89 -9.20 -16.60 -6.48
C ILE A 89 -8.61 -15.40 -7.21
N GLU A 90 -7.68 -15.65 -8.12
CA GLU A 90 -7.01 -14.61 -8.91
C GLU A 90 -7.99 -13.87 -9.81
N VAL A 91 -8.81 -14.59 -10.56
CA VAL A 91 -9.89 -14.01 -11.39
C VAL A 91 -10.85 -13.19 -10.53
N ALA A 92 -11.22 -13.68 -9.35
CA ALA A 92 -12.09 -12.94 -8.45
C ALA A 92 -11.44 -11.65 -7.93
N ALA A 93 -10.12 -11.64 -7.68
CA ALA A 93 -9.38 -10.46 -7.28
C ALA A 93 -9.31 -9.42 -8.41
N LEU A 94 -8.91 -9.84 -9.61
CA LEU A 94 -8.86 -8.99 -10.81
C LEU A 94 -10.23 -8.38 -11.13
N SER A 95 -11.30 -9.19 -11.06
CA SER A 95 -12.66 -8.71 -11.32
C SER A 95 -13.09 -7.59 -10.37
N ARG A 96 -12.62 -7.61 -9.10
CA ARG A 96 -12.90 -6.54 -8.14
C ARG A 96 -12.06 -5.28 -8.40
N GLN A 97 -10.88 -5.44 -8.99
CA GLN A 97 -10.02 -4.31 -9.34
C GLN A 97 -10.50 -3.59 -10.61
N ARG A 98 -11.28 -4.23 -11.48
CA ARG A 98 -11.77 -3.66 -12.75
C ARG A 98 -12.38 -2.25 -12.61
N ALA A 99 -13.29 -2.03 -11.66
CA ALA A 99 -13.90 -0.71 -11.48
C ALA A 99 -12.89 0.36 -11.07
N MET A 100 -11.87 -0.01 -10.28
CA MET A 100 -10.77 0.88 -9.92
C MET A 100 -9.86 1.14 -11.12
N GLU A 101 -9.53 0.12 -11.91
CA GLU A 101 -8.73 0.23 -13.14
C GLU A 101 -9.41 1.15 -14.16
N GLU A 102 -10.72 1.01 -14.37
CA GLU A 102 -11.52 1.88 -15.22
C GLU A 102 -11.54 3.34 -14.73
N ALA A 103 -11.68 3.54 -13.41
CA ALA A 103 -11.61 4.88 -12.82
C ALA A 103 -10.22 5.52 -12.97
N ILE A 104 -9.15 4.73 -12.80
CA ILE A 104 -7.76 5.16 -13.03
C ILE A 104 -7.56 5.54 -14.50
N ALA A 105 -8.03 4.71 -15.44
CA ALA A 105 -7.92 4.95 -16.88
C ALA A 105 -8.67 6.21 -17.33
N LYS A 106 -9.78 6.54 -16.68
CA LYS A 106 -10.54 7.78 -16.91
C LYS A 106 -9.93 9.00 -16.24
N GLY A 107 -8.90 8.84 -15.40
CA GLY A 107 -8.32 9.94 -14.62
C GLY A 107 -9.20 10.42 -13.46
N ASP A 108 -10.24 9.67 -13.12
CA ASP A 108 -11.36 10.14 -12.31
C ASP A 108 -11.40 9.52 -10.90
N SER A 109 -10.37 8.73 -10.57
CA SER A 109 -10.26 8.08 -9.25
C SER A 109 -10.07 9.11 -8.14
N ASN A 110 -10.58 8.79 -6.94
CA ASN A 110 -10.44 9.66 -5.77
C ASN A 110 -8.97 9.97 -5.45
N ILE A 111 -8.05 9.03 -5.71
CA ILE A 111 -6.62 9.19 -5.45
C ILE A 111 -5.97 10.17 -6.45
N GLN A 112 -6.34 10.10 -7.74
CA GLN A 112 -5.88 11.04 -8.76
C GLN A 112 -6.40 12.46 -8.46
N LYS A 113 -7.68 12.59 -8.07
CA LYS A 113 -8.27 13.87 -7.68
C LYS A 113 -7.59 14.46 -6.45
N PHE A 114 -7.29 13.63 -5.45
CA PHE A 114 -6.66 14.06 -4.20
C PHE A 114 -5.23 14.59 -4.42
N TYR A 115 -4.44 13.93 -5.27
CA TYR A 115 -3.06 14.34 -5.55
C TYR A 115 -2.92 15.25 -6.77
N CYS A 116 -4.02 15.61 -7.45
CA CYS A 116 -3.97 16.51 -8.59
C CYS A 116 -3.34 17.85 -8.19
N ASN A 117 -2.34 18.30 -8.96
CA ASN A 117 -1.56 19.53 -8.71
C ASN A 117 -0.91 19.61 -7.31
N SER A 118 -0.70 18.48 -6.64
CA SER A 118 -0.06 18.44 -5.33
C SER A 118 1.45 18.21 -5.45
N THR A 119 2.26 18.94 -4.67
CA THR A 119 3.67 18.60 -4.46
C THR A 119 3.77 17.54 -3.38
N VAL A 120 4.17 16.32 -3.76
CA VAL A 120 4.28 15.19 -2.84
C VAL A 120 5.74 14.92 -2.51
N PHE A 121 6.10 14.94 -1.23
CA PHE A 121 7.38 14.47 -0.74
C PHE A 121 7.23 13.04 -0.20
N LEU A 122 7.96 12.09 -0.78
CA LEU A 122 7.89 10.67 -0.42
C LEU A 122 9.23 10.19 0.13
N THR A 123 9.23 9.73 1.38
CA THR A 123 10.39 9.08 2.00
C THR A 123 10.39 7.57 1.67
N GLY A 124 11.56 6.96 1.58
CA GLY A 124 11.67 5.53 1.25
C GLY A 124 11.24 5.16 -0.17
N GLY A 125 11.25 6.12 -1.10
CA GLY A 125 10.80 5.94 -2.49
C GLY A 125 11.51 4.84 -3.28
N SER A 126 12.74 4.47 -2.89
CA SER A 126 13.51 3.38 -3.51
C SER A 126 13.05 1.98 -3.09
N GLY A 127 12.31 1.86 -1.98
CA GLY A 127 11.76 0.60 -1.51
C GLY A 127 10.62 0.08 -2.41
N PHE A 128 10.23 -1.18 -2.22
CA PHE A 128 9.17 -1.81 -3.02
C PHE A 128 7.87 -0.97 -3.03
N LEU A 129 7.38 -0.60 -1.84
CA LEU A 129 6.14 0.17 -1.72
C LEU A 129 6.30 1.61 -2.25
N GLY A 130 7.47 2.22 -2.04
CA GLY A 130 7.78 3.56 -2.52
C GLY A 130 7.69 3.64 -4.05
N LYS A 131 8.28 2.67 -4.76
CA LYS A 131 8.18 2.56 -6.22
C LYS A 131 6.74 2.43 -6.69
N GLN A 132 5.95 1.56 -6.05
CA GLN A 132 4.54 1.40 -6.41
C GLN A 132 3.72 2.67 -6.20
N ILE A 133 4.01 3.47 -5.17
CA ILE A 133 3.34 4.75 -4.96
C ILE A 133 3.73 5.76 -6.04
N ILE A 134 5.02 5.84 -6.39
CA ILE A 134 5.51 6.74 -7.45
C ILE A 134 4.82 6.43 -8.78
N GLU A 135 4.72 5.16 -9.17
CA GLU A 135 4.01 4.72 -10.39
C GLU A 135 2.51 5.09 -10.41
N LYS A 136 1.90 5.39 -9.26
CA LYS A 136 0.49 5.80 -9.17
C LYS A 136 0.30 7.30 -9.07
N LEU A 137 1.35 8.05 -8.74
CA LEU A 137 1.34 9.52 -8.67
C LEU A 137 1.76 10.16 -10.01
N LEU A 138 2.52 9.45 -10.84
CA LEU A 138 2.91 9.83 -12.21
C LEU A 138 1.95 9.23 -13.25
#